data_AF-A0A853DVQ7-F1
#
_entry.id   AF-A0A853DVQ7-F1
#
_cell.length_a   1.000
_cell.length_b   1.000
_cell.length_c   1.000
_cell.angle_alpha   90.00
_cell.angle_beta   90.00
_cell.angle_gamma   90.00
#
_symmetry.space_group_name_H-M   'P 1'
#
loop_
_entity.id
_entity.type
_entity.pdbx_description
1 polymer ?
#
loop_
_entity_poly.entity_id
_entity_poly.type
_entity_poly.pdbx_seq_one_letter_code
_entity_poly.pdbx_strand_id
1 'polypeptide(L)'
;MRERVDLRAAGARLDELGNLRSMSALNEKTVLLRLLGRLDEALTIGTEAVRQARFTGDREQLIGARIRRAQVLQYLGKYDEAVVELSDCVTETRGREWTALEAFAIQSRGKVYFDMKDYDNALSDMTAAVFLREKLGASPAEIEGALLAVAVVQSLSEAQRDQPTRDEQGHDEQG
;
A
#
# COMPACT_ATOMS: atom_id res chain seq x y z
N MET A 1 -10.65 -5.42 -18.38
CA MET A 1 -11.88 -5.75 -17.63
C MET A 1 -11.57 -5.52 -16.16
N ARG A 2 -11.97 -4.37 -15.58
CA ARG A 2 -11.74 -4.11 -14.15
C ARG A 2 -12.66 -5.07 -13.39
N GLU A 3 -12.08 -6.05 -12.73
CA GLU A 3 -12.77 -6.96 -11.82
C GLU A 3 -13.46 -6.08 -10.77
N ARG A 4 -14.77 -5.86 -10.92
CA ARG A 4 -15.59 -5.24 -9.88
C ARG A 4 -15.47 -6.20 -8.70
N VAL A 5 -14.75 -5.77 -7.66
CA VAL A 5 -14.64 -6.53 -6.42
C VAL A 5 -16.04 -6.91 -5.97
N ASP A 6 -16.35 -8.21 -5.97
CA ASP A 6 -17.65 -8.71 -5.53
C ASP A 6 -17.68 -8.67 -4.00
N LEU A 7 -18.22 -7.57 -3.47
CA LEU A 7 -18.33 -7.36 -2.01
C LEU A 7 -19.23 -8.41 -1.36
N ARG A 8 -20.18 -9.00 -2.08
CA ARG A 8 -21.03 -10.06 -1.55
C ARG A 8 -20.24 -11.36 -1.40
N ALA A 9 -19.47 -11.72 -2.43
CA ALA A 9 -18.56 -12.86 -2.35
C ALA A 9 -17.50 -12.67 -1.25
N ALA A 10 -16.98 -11.45 -1.08
CA ALA A 10 -16.05 -11.13 -0.01
C ALA A 10 -16.67 -11.32 1.39
N GLY A 11 -17.93 -10.92 1.58
CA GLY A 11 -18.68 -11.16 2.82
C GLY A 11 -18.90 -12.65 3.10
N ALA A 12 -19.39 -13.40 2.11
CA ALA A 12 -19.59 -14.84 2.26
C ALA A 12 -18.29 -15.58 2.59
N ARG A 13 -17.19 -15.21 1.92
CA ARG A 13 -15.87 -15.77 2.20
C ARG A 13 -15.39 -15.46 3.62
N LEU A 14 -15.65 -14.25 4.11
CA LEU A 14 -15.32 -13.86 5.47
C LEU A 14 -16.10 -14.69 6.51
N ASP A 15 -17.37 -14.98 6.24
CA ASP A 15 -18.21 -15.83 7.08
C ASP A 15 -17.72 -17.29 7.10
N GLU A 16 -17.31 -17.84 5.95
CA GLU A 16 -16.70 -19.17 5.84
C GLU A 16 -15.41 -19.28 6.67
N LEU A 17 -14.56 -18.25 6.65
CA LEU A 17 -13.34 -18.21 7.45
C LEU A 17 -13.65 -18.17 8.96
N GLY A 18 -14.83 -17.69 9.36
CA GLY A 18 -15.37 -17.77 10.71
C GLY A 18 -14.36 -17.42 11.79
N ASN A 19 -14.07 -18.36 12.70
CA ASN A 19 -13.12 -18.18 13.81
C ASN A 19 -11.71 -18.75 13.54
N LEU A 20 -11.38 -19.11 12.30
CA LEU A 20 -10.05 -19.63 11.96
C LEU A 20 -8.96 -18.59 12.27
N ARG A 21 -7.87 -19.05 12.90
CA ARG A 21 -6.70 -18.24 13.30
C ARG A 21 -5.39 -18.73 12.69
N SER A 22 -5.46 -19.46 11.57
CA SER A 22 -4.26 -19.75 10.80
C SER A 22 -3.71 -18.46 10.19
N MET A 23 -2.41 -18.38 9.94
CA MET A 23 -1.81 -17.21 9.28
C MET A 23 -2.48 -16.89 7.94
N SER A 24 -2.80 -17.92 7.16
CA SER A 24 -3.55 -17.77 5.91
C SER A 24 -4.93 -17.14 6.15
N ALA A 25 -5.71 -17.65 7.12
CA ALA A 25 -7.02 -17.11 7.44
C ALA A 25 -6.96 -15.67 7.95
N LEU A 26 -6.02 -15.32 8.84
CA LEU A 26 -5.88 -13.95 9.34
C LEU A 26 -5.50 -12.98 8.21
N ASN A 27 -4.58 -13.38 7.34
CA ASN A 27 -4.17 -12.56 6.20
C ASN A 27 -5.33 -12.34 5.22
N GLU A 28 -6.09 -13.39 4.91
CA GLU A 28 -7.26 -13.31 4.03
C GLU A 28 -8.35 -12.43 4.63
N LYS A 29 -8.71 -12.65 5.90
CA LYS A 29 -9.66 -11.81 6.66
C LYS A 29 -9.27 -10.34 6.66
N THR A 30 -7.99 -10.03 6.89
CA THR A 30 -7.48 -8.64 6.87
C THR A 30 -7.80 -7.96 5.53
N VAL A 31 -7.58 -8.67 4.41
CA VAL A 31 -7.88 -8.16 3.08
C VAL A 31 -9.38 -8.01 2.86
N LEU A 32 -10.18 -9.04 3.20
CA LEU A 32 -11.63 -9.02 3.00
C LEU A 32 -12.30 -7.93 3.81
N LEU A 33 -11.96 -7.79 5.10
CA LEU A 33 -12.48 -6.73 5.96
C LEU A 33 -12.12 -5.34 5.41
N ARG A 34 -10.89 -5.15 4.91
CA ARG A 34 -10.49 -3.90 4.25
C ARG A 34 -11.31 -3.61 3.00
N LEU A 35 -11.54 -4.61 2.15
CA LEU A 35 -12.36 -4.48 0.94
C LEU A 35 -13.83 -4.15 1.26
N LEU A 36 -14.35 -4.68 2.36
CA LEU A 36 -15.70 -4.41 2.86
C LEU A 36 -15.83 -3.07 3.61
N GLY A 37 -14.73 -2.32 3.78
CA GLY A 37 -14.72 -1.06 4.54
C GLY A 37 -14.82 -1.24 6.06
N ARG A 38 -14.72 -2.48 6.57
CA ARG A 38 -14.71 -2.81 8.01
C ARG A 38 -13.31 -2.62 8.58
N LEU A 39 -12.83 -1.37 8.55
CA LEU A 39 -11.41 -1.05 8.71
C LEU A 39 -10.87 -1.27 10.13
N ASP A 40 -11.66 -0.98 11.18
CA ASP A 40 -11.24 -1.22 12.57
C ASP A 40 -11.06 -2.71 12.86
N GLU A 41 -11.96 -3.53 12.32
CA GLU A 41 -11.86 -4.99 12.39
C GLU A 41 -10.67 -5.49 11.57
N ALA A 42 -10.46 -4.95 10.37
CA ALA A 42 -9.29 -5.26 9.56
C ALA A 42 -7.98 -4.95 10.30
N LEU A 43 -7.93 -3.83 11.05
CA LEU A 43 -6.75 -3.43 11.82
C LEU A 43 -6.51 -4.39 12.98
N THR A 44 -7.58 -4.81 13.66
CA THR A 44 -7.51 -5.79 14.75
C THR A 44 -6.95 -7.13 14.23
N ILE A 45 -7.51 -7.65 13.15
CA ILE A 45 -7.07 -8.93 12.56
C ILE A 45 -5.66 -8.83 11.97
N GLY A 46 -5.33 -7.72 11.29
CA GLY A 46 -3.98 -7.49 10.75
C GLY A 46 -2.92 -7.39 11.86
N THR A 47 -3.27 -6.80 13.00
CA THR A 47 -2.39 -6.74 14.19
C THR A 47 -2.19 -8.14 14.79
N GLU A 48 -3.24 -8.95 14.84
CA GLU A 48 -3.13 -10.35 15.27
C GLU A 48 -2.21 -11.15 14.34
N ALA A 49 -2.34 -10.99 13.01
CA ALA A 49 -1.48 -11.64 12.02
C ALA A 49 0.01 -11.27 12.23
N VAL A 50 0.31 -9.99 12.45
CA VAL A 50 1.68 -9.53 12.74
C VAL A 50 2.22 -10.15 14.03
N ARG A 51 1.40 -10.20 15.09
CA ARG A 51 1.79 -10.82 16.37
C ARG A 51 2.10 -12.31 16.20
N GLN A 52 1.27 -13.03 15.46
CA GLN A 52 1.43 -14.47 15.23
C GLN A 52 2.67 -14.75 14.38
N ALA A 53 2.89 -14.03 13.27
CA ALA A 53 4.09 -14.19 12.46
C ALA A 53 5.38 -13.88 13.23
N ARG A 54 5.34 -12.89 14.14
CA ARG A 54 6.47 -12.61 15.03
C ARG A 54 6.76 -13.77 15.98
N PHE A 55 5.72 -14.41 16.51
CA PHE A 55 5.86 -15.54 17.43
C PHE A 55 6.44 -16.79 16.76
N THR A 56 6.09 -17.05 15.50
CA THR A 56 6.63 -18.20 14.75
C THR A 56 8.07 -17.98 14.27
N GLY A 57 8.56 -16.74 14.28
CA GLY A 57 9.90 -16.37 13.80
C GLY A 57 10.02 -16.37 12.26
N ASP A 58 8.94 -16.61 11.53
CA ASP A 58 8.94 -16.55 10.07
C ASP A 58 8.96 -15.09 9.61
N ARG A 59 10.14 -14.68 9.15
CA ARG A 59 10.40 -13.27 8.84
C ARG A 59 9.74 -12.81 7.55
N GLU A 60 9.59 -13.69 6.57
CA GLU A 60 8.90 -13.39 5.31
C GLU A 60 7.40 -13.24 5.55
N GLN A 61 6.79 -14.15 6.32
CA GLN A 61 5.39 -14.02 6.75
C GLN A 61 5.16 -12.75 7.57
N LEU A 62 6.11 -12.40 8.44
CA LEU A 62 6.02 -11.17 9.24
C LEU A 62 6.03 -9.92 8.35
N ILE A 63 6.89 -9.85 7.34
CA ILE A 63 6.87 -8.75 6.36
C ILE A 63 5.54 -8.70 5.62
N GLY A 64 5.04 -9.83 5.12
CA GLY A 64 3.75 -9.89 4.43
C GLY A 64 2.59 -9.40 5.29
N ALA A 65 2.53 -9.81 6.57
CA ALA A 65 1.51 -9.37 7.52
C ALA A 65 1.59 -7.87 7.81
N ARG A 66 2.81 -7.33 7.99
CA ARG A 66 3.05 -5.88 8.20
C ARG A 66 2.59 -5.05 7.02
N ILE A 67 2.91 -5.46 5.79
CA ILE A 67 2.46 -4.75 4.58
C ILE A 67 0.93 -4.72 4.51
N ARG A 68 0.25 -5.85 4.78
CA ARG A 68 -1.22 -5.89 4.81
C ARG A 68 -1.81 -5.00 5.89
N ARG A 69 -1.21 -4.95 7.08
CA ARG A 69 -1.65 -4.05 8.17
C ARG A 69 -1.43 -2.58 7.80
N ALA A 70 -0.31 -2.24 7.19
CA ALA A 70 -0.05 -0.88 6.71
C ALA A 70 -1.05 -0.44 5.62
N GLN A 71 -1.50 -1.35 4.75
CA GLN A 71 -2.60 -1.07 3.83
C GLN A 71 -3.92 -0.81 4.57
N VAL A 72 -4.17 -1.40 5.74
CA VAL A 72 -5.35 -1.03 6.54
C VAL A 72 -5.18 0.37 7.15
N LEU A 73 -3.99 0.68 7.68
CA LEU A 73 -3.66 2.01 8.22
C LEU A 73 -3.83 3.10 7.15
N GLN A 74 -3.41 2.85 5.92
CA GLN A 74 -3.65 3.74 4.78
C GLN A 74 -5.13 4.06 4.61
N TYR A 75 -6.00 3.06 4.57
CA TYR A 75 -7.44 3.26 4.37
C TYR A 75 -8.12 3.92 5.58
N LEU A 76 -7.52 3.83 6.76
CA LEU A 76 -7.94 4.56 7.97
C LEU A 76 -7.44 6.02 7.98
N GLY A 77 -6.68 6.46 6.98
CA GLY A 77 -6.07 7.80 6.94
C GLY A 77 -4.86 7.96 7.86
N LYS A 78 -4.36 6.86 8.44
CA LYS A 78 -3.18 6.82 9.32
C LYS A 78 -1.90 6.73 8.51
N TYR A 79 -1.67 7.74 7.67
CA TYR A 79 -0.64 7.69 6.63
C TYR A 79 0.78 7.62 7.21
N ASP A 80 1.11 8.43 8.21
CA ASP A 80 2.45 8.43 8.82
C ASP A 80 2.81 7.06 9.41
N GLU A 81 1.87 6.43 10.13
CA GLU A 81 2.06 5.09 10.69
C GLU A 81 2.29 4.05 9.58
N ALA A 82 1.54 4.15 8.47
CA ALA A 82 1.69 3.27 7.32
C ALA A 82 3.05 3.47 6.62
N VAL A 83 3.49 4.72 6.42
CA VAL A 83 4.79 5.05 5.80
C VAL A 83 5.95 4.51 6.64
N VAL A 84 5.92 4.68 7.96
CA VAL A 84 6.96 4.16 8.86
C VAL A 84 7.03 2.64 8.75
N GLU A 85 5.89 1.96 8.89
CA GLU A 85 5.86 0.49 8.83
C GLU A 85 6.33 -0.06 7.48
N LEU A 86 5.94 0.57 6.38
CA LEU A 86 6.34 0.15 5.04
C LEU A 86 7.82 0.45 4.77
N SER A 87 8.35 1.57 5.27
CA SER A 87 9.78 1.92 5.10
C SER A 87 10.71 0.93 5.78
N ASP A 88 10.32 0.46 6.98
CA ASP A 88 11.02 -0.63 7.64
C ASP A 88 10.95 -1.93 6.83
N CYS A 89 9.77 -2.26 6.28
CA CYS A 89 9.60 -3.44 5.42
C CYS A 89 10.52 -3.37 4.20
N VAL A 90 10.56 -2.23 3.50
CA VAL A 90 11.43 -2.00 2.33
C VAL A 90 12.90 -2.22 2.69
N THR A 91 13.35 -1.57 3.78
CA THR A 91 14.75 -1.67 4.25
C THR A 91 15.13 -3.11 4.53
N GLU A 92 14.26 -3.86 5.21
CA GLU A 92 14.54 -5.24 5.55
C GLU A 92 14.52 -6.17 4.33
N THR A 93 13.53 -6.03 3.45
CA THR A 93 13.45 -6.86 2.24
C THR A 93 14.66 -6.65 1.34
N ARG A 94 15.16 -5.41 1.25
CA ARG A 94 16.36 -5.09 0.50
C ARG A 94 17.60 -5.74 1.09
N GLY A 95 17.79 -5.65 2.42
CA GLY A 95 18.92 -6.27 3.10
C GLY A 95 18.94 -7.80 3.03
N ARG A 96 17.81 -8.42 2.67
CA ARG A 96 17.65 -9.88 2.49
C ARG A 96 17.53 -10.30 1.02
N GLU A 97 17.60 -9.35 0.09
CA GLU A 97 17.41 -9.57 -1.35
C GLU A 97 16.04 -10.19 -1.72
N TRP A 98 15.02 -9.98 -0.88
CA TRP A 98 13.64 -10.42 -1.11
C TRP A 98 12.92 -9.50 -2.09
N THR A 99 13.40 -9.51 -3.33
CA THR A 99 13.05 -8.54 -4.38
C THR A 99 11.54 -8.47 -4.62
N ALA A 100 10.82 -9.59 -4.58
CA ALA A 100 9.36 -9.61 -4.77
C ALA A 100 8.61 -8.90 -3.63
N LEU A 101 9.03 -9.12 -2.38
CA LEU A 101 8.47 -8.43 -1.22
C LEU A 101 8.87 -6.96 -1.18
N GLU A 102 10.10 -6.63 -1.58
CA GLU A 102 10.54 -5.24 -1.72
C GLU A 102 9.65 -4.49 -2.71
N ALA A 103 9.43 -5.04 -3.90
CA ALA A 103 8.55 -4.44 -4.91
C ALA A 103 7.13 -4.23 -4.37
N PHE A 104 6.61 -5.16 -3.57
CA PHE A 104 5.28 -5.06 -2.97
C PHE A 104 5.20 -4.03 -1.84
N ALA A 105 6.23 -3.94 -1.00
CA ALA A 105 6.34 -2.96 0.07
C ALA A 105 6.48 -1.54 -0.49
N ILE A 106 7.37 -1.34 -1.47
CA ILE A 106 7.57 -0.06 -2.16
C ILE A 106 6.29 0.37 -2.85
N GLN A 107 5.62 -0.51 -3.61
CA GLN A 107 4.36 -0.15 -4.26
C GLN A 107 3.29 0.25 -3.24
N SER A 108 3.19 -0.47 -2.12
CA SER A 108 2.23 -0.14 -1.07
C SER A 108 2.53 1.24 -0.48
N ARG A 109 3.80 1.59 -0.26
CA ARG A 109 4.20 2.90 0.27
C ARG A 109 3.94 4.02 -0.74
N GLY A 110 4.21 3.78 -2.02
CA GLY A 110 3.87 4.72 -3.10
C GLY A 110 2.37 5.04 -3.15
N LYS A 111 1.48 4.08 -2.85
CA LYS A 111 0.03 4.34 -2.72
C LYS A 111 -0.31 5.19 -1.50
N VAL A 112 0.40 5.01 -0.38
CA VAL A 112 0.22 5.88 0.80
C VAL A 112 0.62 7.31 0.47
N TYR A 113 1.79 7.52 -0.15
CA TYR A 113 2.22 8.85 -0.58
C TYR A 113 1.25 9.49 -1.59
N PHE A 114 0.70 8.68 -2.50
CA PHE A 114 -0.32 9.15 -3.43
C PHE A 114 -1.57 9.68 -2.69
N ASP A 115 -2.06 8.96 -1.69
CA ASP A 115 -3.21 9.38 -0.87
C ASP A 115 -2.90 10.64 -0.04
N MET A 116 -1.64 10.81 0.38
CA MET A 116 -1.14 12.02 1.03
C MET A 116 -0.96 13.21 0.07
N LYS A 117 -1.12 12.99 -1.25
CA LYS A 117 -0.77 13.94 -2.31
C LYS A 117 0.71 14.33 -2.34
N ASP A 118 1.57 13.48 -1.79
CA ASP A 118 3.02 13.56 -1.95
C ASP A 118 3.40 12.85 -3.25
N TYR A 119 3.13 13.51 -4.36
CA TYR A 119 3.28 12.89 -5.68
C TYR A 119 4.75 12.62 -6.05
N ASP A 120 5.70 13.36 -5.48
CA ASP A 120 7.12 13.17 -5.75
C ASP A 120 7.61 11.84 -5.14
N ASN A 121 7.30 11.58 -3.86
CA ASN A 121 7.64 10.31 -3.23
C ASN A 121 6.81 9.15 -3.81
N ALA A 122 5.54 9.38 -4.14
CA ALA A 122 4.71 8.38 -4.81
C ALA A 122 5.29 7.97 -6.17
N LEU A 123 5.74 8.93 -6.99
CA LEU A 123 6.30 8.67 -8.31
C LEU A 123 7.61 7.88 -8.21
N SER A 124 8.47 8.25 -7.26
CA SER A 124 9.72 7.55 -6.97
C SER A 124 9.47 6.08 -6.61
N ASP A 125 8.58 5.83 -5.65
CA ASP A 125 8.24 4.47 -5.23
C ASP A 125 7.56 3.65 -6.34
N MET A 126 6.58 4.22 -7.05
CA MET A 126 5.89 3.49 -8.12
C MET A 126 6.84 3.11 -9.26
N THR A 127 7.76 4.00 -9.63
CA THR A 127 8.79 3.73 -10.66
C THR A 127 9.75 2.63 -10.19
N ALA A 128 10.24 2.70 -8.95
CA ALA A 128 11.09 1.66 -8.38
C ALA A 128 10.39 0.30 -8.33
N ALA A 129 9.10 0.26 -8.01
CA ALA A 129 8.32 -0.98 -7.99
C ALA A 129 8.09 -1.57 -9.39
N VAL A 130 8.03 -0.76 -10.45
CA VAL A 130 8.02 -1.24 -11.84
C VAL A 130 9.36 -1.88 -12.17
N PHE A 131 10.45 -1.18 -11.93
CA PHE A 131 11.81 -1.67 -12.20
C PHE A 131 12.11 -3.01 -11.52
N LEU A 132 11.73 -3.16 -10.24
CA LEU A 132 11.94 -4.42 -9.52
C LEU A 132 11.10 -5.58 -10.09
N ARG A 133 9.90 -5.31 -10.61
CA ARG A 133 9.06 -6.33 -11.27
C ARG A 133 9.65 -6.77 -12.61
N GLU A 134 10.16 -5.83 -13.40
CA GLU A 134 10.87 -6.14 -14.64
C GLU A 134 12.11 -7.00 -14.37
N LYS A 135 12.88 -6.66 -13.32
CA LYS A 135 14.03 -7.46 -12.86
C LYS A 135 13.62 -8.90 -12.47
N LEU A 136 12.40 -9.08 -11.96
CA LEU A 136 11.83 -10.39 -11.63
C LEU A 136 11.25 -11.14 -12.85
N GLY A 137 11.31 -10.56 -14.05
CA GLY A 137 10.81 -11.17 -15.28
C GLY A 137 9.31 -10.99 -15.51
N ALA A 138 8.67 -10.04 -14.84
CA ALA A 138 7.27 -9.72 -15.10
C ALA A 138 7.11 -9.26 -16.56
N SER A 139 6.10 -9.82 -17.23
CA SER A 139 5.71 -9.43 -18.58
C SER A 139 5.13 -8.01 -18.62
N PRO A 140 5.12 -7.36 -19.79
CA PRO A 140 4.51 -6.04 -19.95
C PRO A 140 3.05 -5.98 -19.45
N ALA A 141 2.28 -7.05 -19.64
CA ALA A 141 0.90 -7.15 -19.18
C ALA A 141 0.79 -7.16 -17.64
N GLU A 142 1.76 -7.77 -16.95
CA GLU A 142 1.77 -7.84 -15.47
C GLU A 142 2.16 -6.50 -14.83
N ILE A 143 2.93 -5.66 -15.52
CA ILE A 143 3.33 -4.33 -15.03
C ILE A 143 2.47 -3.18 -15.56
N GLU A 144 1.57 -3.42 -16.53
CA GLU A 144 0.72 -2.39 -17.16
C GLU A 144 -0.02 -1.54 -16.12
N GLY A 145 -0.64 -2.17 -15.13
CA GLY A 145 -1.34 -1.45 -14.05
C GLY A 145 -0.42 -0.57 -13.20
N ALA A 146 0.83 -0.98 -13.02
CA ALA A 146 1.82 -0.17 -12.29
C ALA A 146 2.33 1.00 -13.14
N LEU A 147 2.53 0.79 -14.45
CA LEU A 147 2.88 1.86 -15.40
C LEU A 147 1.77 2.91 -15.51
N LEU A 148 0.51 2.48 -15.55
CA LEU A 148 -0.63 3.40 -15.50
C LEU A 148 -0.66 4.22 -14.21
N ALA A 149 -0.33 3.60 -13.07
CA ALA A 149 -0.23 4.32 -11.81
C ALA A 149 0.89 5.38 -11.87
N VAL A 150 2.07 5.03 -12.38
CA VAL A 150 3.19 5.97 -12.61
C VAL A 150 2.74 7.15 -13.47
N ALA A 151 2.08 6.90 -14.60
CA ALA A 151 1.61 7.96 -15.50
C ALA A 151 0.59 8.89 -14.82
N VAL A 152 -0.32 8.34 -14.00
CA VAL A 152 -1.29 9.14 -13.24
C VAL A 152 -0.58 10.01 -12.21
N VAL A 153 0.36 9.46 -11.44
CA VAL A 153 1.09 10.22 -10.42
C VAL A 153 1.95 11.31 -11.07
N GLN A 154 2.60 11.01 -12.18
CA GLN A 154 3.39 11.98 -12.92
C GLN A 154 2.54 13.17 -13.38
N SER A 155 1.38 12.90 -14.00
CA SER A 155 0.47 13.95 -14.45
C SER A 155 -0.02 14.82 -13.28
N LEU A 156 -0.30 14.23 -12.11
CA LEU A 156 -0.70 14.98 -10.91
C LEU A 156 0.45 15.79 -10.30
N SER A 157 1.67 15.27 -10.30
CA SER A 157 2.88 15.99 -9.85
C SER A 157 3.12 17.23 -10.72
N GLU A 158 3.04 17.09 -12.05
CA GLU A 158 3.15 18.20 -13.00
C GLU A 158 2.05 19.24 -12.76
N ALA A 159 0.79 18.82 -12.65
CA ALA A 159 -0.34 19.70 -12.38
C ALA A 159 -0.26 20.42 -11.02
N GLN A 160 0.45 19.85 -10.03
CA GLN A 160 0.69 20.50 -8.73
C GLN A 160 1.80 21.55 -8.82
N ARG A 161 2.83 21.32 -9.65
CA ARG A 161 3.93 22.28 -9.87
C ARG A 161 3.50 23.49 -10.69
N ASP A 162 2.55 23.30 -11.61
CA ASP A 162 2.02 24.36 -12.47
C ASP A 162 0.95 25.23 -11.76
N GLN A 163 0.56 24.90 -10.52
CA GLN A 163 -0.32 25.76 -9.73
C GLN A 163 0.46 26.97 -9.20
N PRO A 164 0.06 28.21 -9.55
CA PRO A 164 0.70 29.39 -9.01
C PRO A 164 0.56 29.37 -7.48
N THR A 165 1.69 29.50 -6.78
CA THR A 165 1.72 29.67 -5.32
C THR A 165 0.81 30.85 -4.96
N ARG A 166 -0.25 30.59 -4.18
CA ARG A 166 -1.26 31.60 -3.77
C ARG A 166 -0.69 32.77 -2.95
N ASP A 167 0.61 32.79 -2.68
CA ASP A 167 1.26 33.74 -1.78
C ASP A 167 1.77 35.03 -2.46
N GLU A 168 1.58 35.22 -3.77
CA GLU A 168 2.00 36.46 -4.46
C GLU A 168 0.90 37.53 -4.63
N GLN A 169 -0.31 37.34 -4.07
CA GLN A 169 -1.43 38.30 -4.22
C GLN A 169 -1.72 39.17 -2.99
N GLY A 170 -0.74 39.42 -2.12
CA GLY A 170 -1.01 40.15 -0.88
C GLY A 170 0.10 41.09 -0.46
N HIS A 171 0.57 42.01 -1.33
CA HIS A 171 1.31 43.22 -0.92
C HIS A 171 1.32 44.24 -2.06
N ASP A 172 0.16 44.80 -2.39
CA ASP A 172 0.09 46.12 -3.04
C ASP A 172 -1.32 46.66 -2.86
N GLU A 173 -1.56 47.30 -1.71
CA GLU A 173 -2.59 48.33 -1.53
C GLU A 173 -2.53 48.87 -0.09
N GLN A 174 -1.74 49.93 0.10
CA GLN A 174 -2.19 51.18 0.73
C GLN A 174 -1.02 52.16 0.84
N GLY A 175 -1.05 53.15 -0.04
CA GLY A 175 -0.44 54.46 0.18
C GLY A 175 -1.37 55.39 0.98
#